data_AF-A0A1I0YRS1-F1
#
_entry.id   AF-A0A1I0YRS1-F1
#
_cell.length_a   1.000
_cell.length_b   1.000
_cell.length_c   1.000
_cell.angle_alpha   90.00
_cell.angle_beta   90.00
_cell.angle_gamma   90.00
#
_symmetry.space_group_name_H-M   'P 1'
#
loop_
_entity.id
_entity.type
_entity.pdbx_description
1 polymer ?
#
loop_
_entity_poly.entity_id
_entity_poly.type
_entity_poly.pdbx_seq_one_letter_code
_entity_poly.pdbx_strand_id
1 'polypeptide(L)'
;MRKLTEQELLWIHSRQKSLHIRYTEVYEEIFDHYCTTLENSTEIDSPSIIAKLNDTFSWSVVKGMDKELEKNVSKQIWVAQLDFLKFWNRGFKGLLASIIGFALLAIAIFIIPASELILVFLVIILITTAGVFFMKRDALSFRLSHKTVSISSATIIKRVGILNTIFMWIYVIPSVLTRGEIHSNTLFVWATAIVTIFSVMYSISLLAIASDLPAQRTAI
;
A
#
# COMPACT_ATOMS: atom_id res chain seq x y z
N MET A 1 15.21 26.99 22.91
CA MET A 1 14.01 26.93 22.06
C MET A 1 12.86 27.57 22.82
N ARG A 2 12.17 28.54 22.20
CA ARG A 2 10.96 29.15 22.77
C ARG A 2 9.82 28.13 22.69
N LYS A 3 8.86 28.18 23.62
CA LYS A 3 7.62 27.39 23.48
C LYS A 3 6.63 28.14 22.59
N LEU A 4 6.00 27.41 21.67
CA LEU A 4 4.95 27.96 20.81
C LEU A 4 3.69 28.30 21.62
N THR A 5 3.03 29.37 21.23
CA THR A 5 1.73 29.77 21.78
C THR A 5 0.62 28.89 21.19
N GLU A 6 -0.50 28.75 21.91
CA GLU A 6 -1.67 28.02 21.40
C GLU A 6 -2.21 28.62 20.09
N GLN A 7 -2.11 29.94 19.94
CA GLN A 7 -2.53 30.64 18.74
C GLN A 7 -1.68 30.26 17.52
N GLU A 8 -0.36 30.15 17.68
CA GLU A 8 0.54 29.70 16.61
C GLU A 8 0.25 28.26 16.18
N LEU A 9 0.02 27.37 17.15
CA LEU A 9 -0.37 25.98 16.86
C LEU A 9 -1.70 25.90 16.10
N LEU A 10 -2.70 26.70 16.50
CA LEU A 10 -3.98 26.78 15.79
C LEU A 10 -3.82 27.27 14.35
N TRP A 11 -2.95 28.24 14.10
CA TRP A 11 -2.66 28.72 12.74
C TRP A 11 -2.04 27.63 11.87
N ILE A 12 -1.05 26.90 12.40
CA ILE A 12 -0.40 25.78 11.71
C ILE A 12 -1.43 24.70 11.36
N HIS A 13 -2.22 24.26 12.33
CA HIS A 13 -3.23 23.21 12.12
C HIS A 13 -4.31 23.63 11.11
N SER A 14 -4.80 24.86 11.21
CA SER A 14 -5.79 25.41 10.26
C SER A 14 -5.24 25.43 8.84
N ARG A 15 -3.99 25.88 8.67
CA ARG A 15 -3.31 25.88 7.37
C ARG A 15 -3.15 24.47 6.82
N GLN A 16 -2.60 23.54 7.59
CA GLN A 16 -2.37 22.17 7.13
C GLN A 16 -3.68 21.45 6.77
N LYS A 17 -4.75 21.69 7.52
CA LYS A 17 -6.08 21.18 7.19
C LYS A 17 -6.58 21.72 5.85
N SER A 18 -6.34 23.01 5.55
CA SER A 18 -6.72 23.62 4.26
C SER A 18 -5.99 22.99 3.06
N LEU A 19 -4.77 22.48 3.27
CA LEU A 19 -3.93 21.90 2.22
C LEU A 19 -4.36 20.49 1.80
N HIS A 20 -5.28 19.86 2.55
CA HIS A 20 -5.76 18.49 2.28
C HIS A 20 -4.59 17.51 2.09
N ILE A 21 -3.65 17.53 3.04
CA ILE A 21 -2.47 16.64 3.05
C ILE A 21 -2.97 15.20 3.20
N ARG A 22 -2.57 14.32 2.28
CA ARG A 22 -3.10 12.94 2.26
C ARG A 22 -2.37 12.03 3.23
N TYR A 23 -1.07 12.18 3.33
CA TYR A 23 -0.20 11.27 4.07
C TYR A 23 0.19 11.85 5.41
N THR A 24 0.12 11.03 6.46
CA THR A 24 0.46 11.46 7.83
C THR A 24 1.91 11.90 7.91
N GLU A 25 2.79 11.24 7.17
CA GLU A 25 4.22 11.51 7.15
C GLU A 25 4.52 12.92 6.61
N VAL A 26 3.84 13.34 5.54
CA VAL A 26 3.97 14.70 4.98
C VAL A 26 3.39 15.74 5.95
N TYR A 27 2.27 15.39 6.62
CA TYR A 27 1.66 16.27 7.61
C TYR A 27 2.60 16.52 8.79
N GLU A 28 3.17 15.46 9.36
CA GLU A 28 4.09 15.52 10.49
C GLU A 28 5.39 16.25 10.12
N GLU A 29 5.96 15.99 8.94
CA GLU A 29 7.18 16.67 8.47
C GLU A 29 6.97 18.18 8.32
N ILE A 30 5.86 18.59 7.71
CA ILE A 30 5.54 20.02 7.59
C ILE A 30 5.26 20.61 8.98
N PHE A 31 4.54 19.91 9.84
CA PHE A 31 4.26 20.38 11.20
C PHE A 31 5.52 20.59 12.02
N ASP A 32 6.44 19.63 12.00
CA ASP A 32 7.72 19.70 12.69
C ASP A 32 8.58 20.86 12.14
N HIS A 33 8.57 21.07 10.82
CA HIS A 33 9.30 22.19 10.21
C HIS A 33 8.74 23.55 10.63
N TYR A 34 7.41 23.70 10.70
CA TYR A 34 6.79 24.93 11.23
C TYR A 34 7.15 25.14 12.70
N CYS A 35 7.06 24.09 13.53
CA CYS A 35 7.37 24.19 14.94
C CYS A 35 8.84 24.57 15.15
N THR A 36 9.77 23.81 14.58
CA THR A 36 11.21 24.05 14.70
C THR A 36 11.60 25.45 14.21
N THR A 37 11.00 25.94 13.12
CA THR A 37 11.31 27.29 12.61
C THR A 37 10.83 28.38 13.56
N LEU A 38 9.62 28.24 14.12
CA LEU A 38 9.03 29.23 15.03
C LEU A 38 9.60 29.19 16.45
N GLU A 39 10.08 28.03 16.91
CA GLU A 39 10.78 27.88 18.20
C GLU A 39 12.18 28.52 18.19
N ASN A 40 12.76 28.66 17.00
CA ASN A 40 14.06 29.28 16.76
C ASN A 40 13.94 30.78 16.43
N SER A 41 12.74 31.32 16.29
CA SER A 41 12.50 32.74 16.05
C SER A 41 12.01 33.48 17.27
N THR A 42 12.15 34.81 17.23
CA THR A 42 11.50 35.71 18.18
C THR A 42 9.99 35.72 17.94
N GLU A 43 9.22 35.93 19.01
CA GLU A 43 7.75 35.93 18.97
C GLU A 43 7.16 37.09 18.16
N ILE A 44 7.88 38.22 18.10
CA ILE A 44 7.48 39.40 17.32
C ILE A 44 7.47 39.08 15.81
N ASP A 45 8.38 38.22 15.35
CA ASP A 45 8.55 37.90 13.94
C ASP A 45 7.62 36.77 13.48
N SER A 46 6.94 36.07 14.40
CA SER A 46 6.11 34.89 14.14
C SER A 46 5.10 35.07 12.99
N PRO A 47 4.31 36.16 12.89
CA PRO A 47 3.36 36.31 11.79
C PRO A 47 4.05 36.39 10.42
N SER A 48 5.21 37.05 10.35
CA SER A 48 5.98 37.20 9.11
C SER A 48 6.61 35.88 8.69
N ILE A 49 7.07 35.07 9.65
CA ILE A 49 7.68 33.76 9.42
C ILE A 49 6.62 32.76 8.98
N ILE A 50 5.44 32.76 9.60
CA ILE A 50 4.31 31.94 9.18
C ILE A 50 3.91 32.26 7.74
N ALA A 51 3.89 33.54 7.34
CA ALA A 51 3.59 33.91 5.96
C ALA A 51 4.62 33.35 4.97
N LYS A 52 5.91 33.40 5.30
CA LYS A 52 6.98 32.79 4.47
C LYS A 52 6.88 31.27 4.40
N LEU A 53 6.58 30.63 5.53
CA LEU A 53 6.35 29.18 5.58
C LEU A 53 5.11 28.77 4.77
N ASN A 54 4.06 29.58 4.77
CA ASN A 54 2.85 29.33 3.98
C ASN A 54 3.11 29.38 2.47
N ASP A 55 4.02 30.25 2.03
CA ASP A 55 4.45 30.36 0.64
C ASP A 55 5.39 29.21 0.25
N THR A 56 6.33 28.89 1.13
CA THR A 56 7.25 27.74 0.98
C THR A 56 6.47 26.42 0.85
N PHE A 57 5.53 26.19 1.75
CA PHE A 57 4.61 25.05 1.73
C PHE A 57 3.29 25.41 1.05
N SER A 58 3.41 25.94 -0.17
CA SER A 58 2.26 26.13 -1.05
C SER A 58 1.64 24.79 -1.45
N TRP A 59 0.38 24.83 -1.90
CA TRP A 59 -0.36 23.61 -2.24
C TRP A 59 0.34 22.73 -3.29
N SER A 60 0.98 23.36 -4.29
CA SER A 60 1.72 22.63 -5.34
C SER A 60 2.93 21.89 -4.77
N VAL A 61 3.68 22.52 -3.85
CA VAL A 61 4.83 21.91 -3.17
C VAL A 61 4.38 20.73 -2.33
N VAL A 62 3.34 20.91 -1.52
CA VAL A 62 2.78 19.83 -0.68
C VAL A 62 2.29 18.66 -1.52
N LYS A 63 1.65 18.91 -2.67
CA LYS A 63 1.26 17.84 -3.59
C LYS A 63 2.45 17.20 -4.30
N GLY A 64 3.55 17.94 -4.49
CA GLY A 64 4.85 17.40 -4.91
C GLY A 64 5.39 16.41 -3.88
N MET A 65 5.42 16.80 -2.61
CA MET A 65 5.86 15.96 -1.49
C MET A 65 5.02 14.67 -1.38
N ASP A 66 3.68 14.79 -1.45
CA ASP A 66 2.77 13.63 -1.46
C ASP A 66 3.14 12.63 -2.58
N LYS A 67 3.38 13.14 -3.80
CA LYS A 67 3.71 12.30 -4.97
C LYS A 67 5.10 11.67 -4.87
N GLU A 68 6.08 12.41 -4.39
CA GLU A 68 7.44 11.93 -4.22
C GLU A 68 7.50 10.82 -3.16
N LEU A 69 6.82 11.03 -2.03
CA LEU A 69 6.71 10.03 -0.98
C LEU A 69 6.01 8.76 -1.49
N GLU A 70 4.91 8.88 -2.24
CA GLU A 70 4.23 7.74 -2.85
C GLU A 70 5.15 6.99 -3.82
N LYS A 71 5.92 7.70 -4.65
CA LYS A 71 6.88 7.09 -5.57
C LYS A 71 7.97 6.33 -4.83
N ASN A 72 8.54 6.93 -3.78
CA ASN A 72 9.63 6.34 -3.00
C ASN A 72 9.17 5.09 -2.25
N VAL A 73 8.02 5.15 -1.57
CA VAL A 73 7.45 4.01 -0.85
C VAL A 73 7.01 2.91 -1.80
N SER A 74 6.41 3.25 -2.94
CA SER A 74 6.09 2.27 -3.97
C SER A 74 7.33 1.56 -4.51
N LYS A 75 8.44 2.28 -4.69
CA LYS A 75 9.73 1.69 -5.08
C LYS A 75 10.28 0.77 -3.99
N GLN A 76 10.21 1.17 -2.72
CA GLN A 76 10.65 0.34 -1.59
C GLN A 76 9.84 -0.96 -1.50
N ILE A 77 8.51 -0.88 -1.60
CA ILE A 77 7.64 -2.07 -1.61
C ILE A 77 7.98 -2.96 -2.80
N TRP A 78 8.24 -2.39 -3.98
CA TRP A 78 8.65 -3.16 -5.15
C TRP A 78 9.98 -3.89 -4.94
N VAL A 79 10.98 -3.21 -4.38
CA VAL A 79 12.28 -3.82 -4.05
C VAL A 79 12.09 -4.93 -3.02
N ALA A 80 11.29 -4.71 -1.97
CA ALA A 80 10.98 -5.72 -0.97
C ALA A 80 10.24 -6.93 -1.57
N GLN A 81 9.33 -6.72 -2.53
CA GLN A 81 8.67 -7.81 -3.26
C GLN A 81 9.67 -8.61 -4.09
N LEU A 82 10.57 -7.94 -4.81
CA LEU A 82 11.63 -8.62 -5.55
C LEU A 82 12.56 -9.39 -4.62
N ASP A 83 12.97 -8.82 -3.50
CA ASP A 83 13.83 -9.48 -2.52
C ASP A 83 13.13 -10.67 -1.86
N PHE A 84 11.81 -10.59 -1.63
CA PHE A 84 11.02 -11.73 -1.19
C PHE A 84 11.07 -12.89 -2.20
N LEU A 85 11.00 -12.57 -3.49
CA LEU A 85 11.06 -13.54 -4.59
C LEU A 85 12.48 -14.08 -4.87
N LYS A 86 13.54 -13.44 -4.35
CA LYS A 86 14.91 -13.95 -4.42
C LYS A 86 15.14 -15.08 -3.41
N PHE A 87 14.34 -16.15 -3.50
CA PHE A 87 14.46 -17.32 -2.61
C PHE A 87 15.84 -17.98 -2.67
N TRP A 88 16.58 -17.80 -3.76
CA TRP A 88 17.97 -18.25 -3.92
C TRP A 88 18.97 -17.57 -2.96
N ASN A 89 18.64 -16.39 -2.42
CA ASN A 89 19.49 -15.71 -1.44
C ASN A 89 19.25 -16.21 0.01
N ARG A 90 18.31 -17.13 0.26
CA ARG A 90 17.98 -17.65 1.59
C ARG A 90 18.81 -18.89 2.00
N GLY A 91 19.90 -19.15 1.29
CA GLY A 91 20.74 -20.33 1.46
C GLY A 91 20.11 -21.63 0.94
N PHE A 92 20.86 -22.73 0.95
CA PHE A 92 20.44 -24.00 0.35
C PHE A 92 19.14 -24.56 0.97
N LYS A 93 19.00 -24.48 2.31
CA LYS A 93 17.79 -24.92 3.02
C LYS A 93 16.56 -24.08 2.65
N GLY A 94 16.71 -22.76 2.54
CA GLY A 94 15.62 -21.85 2.15
C GLY A 94 15.22 -22.02 0.69
N LEU A 95 16.19 -22.26 -0.20
CA LEU A 95 15.95 -22.58 -1.61
C LEU A 95 15.19 -23.90 -1.75
N LEU A 96 15.63 -24.96 -1.06
CA LEU A 96 14.95 -26.26 -1.12
C LEU A 96 13.51 -26.17 -0.61
N ALA A 97 13.28 -25.50 0.53
CA ALA A 97 11.94 -25.27 1.06
C ALA A 97 11.06 -24.49 0.08
N SER A 98 11.61 -23.49 -0.61
CA SER A 98 10.87 -22.68 -1.59
C SER A 98 10.52 -23.50 -2.83
N ILE A 99 11.43 -24.34 -3.33
CA ILE A 99 11.18 -25.24 -4.47
C ILE A 99 10.10 -26.26 -4.10
N ILE A 100 10.19 -26.89 -2.93
CA ILE A 100 9.19 -27.85 -2.45
C ILE A 100 7.83 -27.16 -2.30
N GLY A 101 7.79 -25.98 -1.67
CA GLY A 101 6.56 -25.21 -1.52
C GLY A 101 5.92 -24.83 -2.86
N PHE A 102 6.74 -24.38 -3.83
CA PHE A 102 6.29 -24.07 -5.18
C PHE A 102 5.78 -25.30 -5.93
N ALA A 103 6.48 -26.44 -5.81
CA ALA A 103 6.06 -27.69 -6.44
C ALA A 103 4.74 -28.20 -5.86
N LEU A 104 4.57 -28.17 -4.53
CA LEU A 104 3.32 -28.52 -3.88
C LEU A 104 2.17 -27.60 -4.29
N LEU A 105 2.41 -26.29 -4.37
CA LEU A 105 1.43 -25.32 -4.83
C LEU A 105 1.03 -25.57 -6.29
N ALA A 106 2.00 -25.82 -7.17
CA ALA A 106 1.74 -26.13 -8.56
C ALA A 106 0.91 -27.42 -8.70
N ILE A 107 1.32 -28.50 -8.03
CA ILE A 107 0.59 -29.78 -8.03
C ILE A 107 -0.85 -29.56 -7.54
N ALA A 108 -1.03 -28.84 -6.43
CA ALA A 108 -2.37 -28.57 -5.90
C ALA A 108 -3.25 -27.82 -6.91
N ILE A 109 -2.70 -26.84 -7.63
CA ILE A 109 -3.44 -26.08 -8.64
C ILE A 109 -3.74 -26.93 -9.88
N PHE A 110 -2.82 -27.78 -10.33
CA PHE A 110 -3.02 -28.62 -11.53
C PHE A 110 -3.96 -29.81 -11.32
N ILE A 111 -4.19 -30.24 -10.07
CA ILE A 111 -5.20 -31.27 -9.75
C ILE A 111 -6.61 -30.69 -9.78
N ILE A 112 -6.78 -29.40 -9.54
CA ILE A 112 -8.09 -28.75 -9.44
C ILE A 112 -8.69 -28.60 -10.86
N PRO A 113 -9.95 -29.02 -11.07
CA PRO A 113 -10.63 -28.80 -12.34
C PRO A 113 -10.64 -27.31 -12.72
N ALA A 114 -10.45 -27.00 -13.99
CA ALA A 114 -10.39 -25.62 -14.46
C ALA A 114 -11.63 -24.79 -14.10
N SER A 115 -12.80 -25.42 -14.03
CA SER A 115 -14.06 -24.80 -13.60
C SER A 115 -14.01 -24.31 -12.15
N GLU A 116 -13.23 -24.96 -11.29
CA GLU A 116 -13.12 -24.68 -9.86
C GLU A 116 -11.96 -23.73 -9.52
N LEU A 117 -11.05 -23.46 -10.45
CA LEU A 117 -9.93 -22.52 -10.25
C LEU A 117 -10.42 -21.11 -9.90
N ILE A 118 -11.62 -20.73 -10.35
CA ILE A 118 -12.24 -19.45 -9.97
C ILE A 118 -12.53 -19.37 -8.46
N LEU A 119 -12.91 -20.48 -7.82
CA LEU A 119 -13.17 -20.51 -6.37
C LEU A 119 -11.87 -20.36 -5.60
N VAL A 120 -10.81 -21.08 -6.01
CA VAL A 120 -9.46 -20.92 -5.44
C VAL A 120 -9.02 -19.47 -5.52
N PHE A 121 -9.26 -18.85 -6.68
CA PHE A 121 -8.93 -17.46 -6.93
C PHE A 121 -9.71 -16.48 -6.02
N LEU A 122 -11.02 -16.67 -5.87
CA LEU A 122 -11.84 -15.87 -4.96
C LEU A 122 -11.39 -16.02 -3.50
N VAL A 123 -11.00 -17.21 -3.08
CA VAL A 123 -10.45 -17.47 -1.75
C VAL A 123 -9.13 -16.71 -1.56
N ILE A 124 -8.24 -16.70 -2.56
CA ILE A 124 -6.98 -15.93 -2.49
C ILE A 124 -7.26 -14.43 -2.35
N ILE A 125 -8.17 -13.87 -3.15
CA ILE A 125 -8.57 -12.46 -3.03
C ILE A 125 -9.09 -12.20 -1.62
N LEU A 126 -9.99 -13.05 -1.13
CA LEU A 126 -10.66 -12.85 0.14
C LEU A 126 -9.65 -12.90 1.30
N ILE A 127 -8.75 -13.88 1.32
CA ILE A 127 -7.69 -14.00 2.32
C ILE A 127 -6.74 -12.81 2.26
N THR A 128 -6.31 -12.40 1.06
CA THR A 128 -5.37 -11.29 0.89
C THR A 128 -5.98 -9.96 1.30
N THR A 129 -7.22 -9.72 0.87
CA THR A 129 -7.96 -8.50 1.20
C THR A 129 -8.28 -8.45 2.69
N ALA A 130 -8.74 -9.55 3.28
CA ALA A 130 -9.00 -9.62 4.73
C ALA A 130 -7.70 -9.46 5.53
N GLY A 131 -6.61 -10.15 5.15
CA GLY A 131 -5.32 -10.06 5.81
C GLY A 131 -4.77 -8.63 5.80
N VAL A 132 -4.78 -7.98 4.64
CA VAL A 132 -4.38 -6.57 4.52
C VAL A 132 -5.33 -5.64 5.27
N PHE A 133 -6.65 -5.90 5.24
CA PHE A 133 -7.63 -5.12 6.00
C PHE A 133 -7.34 -5.18 7.51
N PHE A 134 -7.06 -6.36 8.05
CA PHE A 134 -6.71 -6.51 9.47
C PHE A 134 -5.38 -5.83 9.82
N MET A 135 -4.37 -5.93 8.97
CA MET A 135 -3.05 -5.34 9.21
C MET A 135 -3.01 -3.82 9.00
N LYS A 136 -3.83 -3.28 8.09
CA LYS A 136 -3.78 -1.88 7.62
C LYS A 136 -5.14 -1.18 7.75
N ARG A 137 -5.92 -1.55 8.78
CA ARG A 137 -7.28 -1.03 9.05
C ARG A 137 -7.37 0.50 9.05
N ASP A 138 -6.32 1.17 9.50
CA ASP A 138 -6.30 2.63 9.68
C ASP A 138 -6.45 3.40 8.36
N ALA A 139 -6.09 2.76 7.24
CA ALA A 139 -6.19 3.29 5.90
C ALA A 139 -7.57 3.05 5.22
N LEU A 140 -8.43 2.22 5.83
CA LEU A 140 -9.76 1.86 5.31
C LEU A 140 -10.90 2.44 6.14
N SER A 141 -10.64 3.42 7.01
CA SER A 141 -11.70 4.04 7.79
C SER A 141 -12.64 4.84 6.87
N PHE A 142 -13.87 4.37 6.71
CA PHE A 142 -14.97 5.04 5.99
C PHE A 142 -15.52 6.24 6.77
N ARG A 143 -14.66 7.19 7.15
CA ARG A 143 -15.09 8.48 7.70
C ARG A 143 -15.22 9.48 6.55
N LEU A 144 -16.32 10.23 6.54
CA LEU A 144 -16.56 11.33 5.60
C LEU A 144 -15.62 12.53 5.83
N SER A 145 -14.92 12.57 6.97
CA SER A 145 -13.92 13.59 7.27
C SER A 145 -12.56 13.23 6.66
N HIS A 146 -11.86 14.23 6.09
CA HIS A 146 -10.48 14.08 5.64
C HIS A 146 -9.60 13.56 6.78
N LYS A 147 -8.98 12.40 6.56
CA LYS A 147 -8.09 11.73 7.51
C LYS A 147 -6.77 11.46 6.80
N THR A 148 -5.67 11.82 7.44
CA THR A 148 -4.34 11.43 7.00
C THR A 148 -4.17 9.93 7.17
N VAL A 149 -3.53 9.31 6.19
CA VAL A 149 -3.30 7.86 6.15
C VAL A 149 -1.82 7.62 5.92
N SER A 150 -1.23 6.65 6.63
CA SER A 150 0.16 6.28 6.34
C SER A 150 0.31 5.84 4.88
N ILE A 151 1.32 6.41 4.20
CA ILE A 151 1.59 6.12 2.78
C ILE A 151 1.81 4.63 2.53
N SER A 152 2.45 3.92 3.46
CA SER A 152 2.72 2.49 3.36
C SER A 152 1.41 1.70 3.26
N SER A 153 0.47 2.01 4.16
CA SER A 153 -0.85 1.39 4.21
C SER A 153 -1.65 1.68 2.93
N ALA A 154 -1.69 2.94 2.48
CA ALA A 154 -2.37 3.35 1.26
C ALA A 154 -1.79 2.65 0.02
N THR A 155 -0.46 2.51 -0.04
CA THR A 155 0.23 1.89 -1.18
C THR A 155 -0.01 0.38 -1.25
N ILE A 156 -0.01 -0.31 -0.09
CA ILE A 156 -0.33 -1.75 -0.01
C ILE A 156 -1.77 -1.99 -0.47
N ILE A 157 -2.74 -1.23 0.05
CA ILE A 157 -4.16 -1.38 -0.33
C ILE A 157 -4.36 -1.12 -1.83
N LYS A 158 -3.71 -0.09 -2.38
CA LYS A 158 -3.74 0.20 -3.81
C LYS A 158 -3.23 -0.99 -4.64
N ARG A 159 -2.15 -1.64 -4.20
CA ARG A 159 -1.59 -2.82 -4.87
C ARG A 159 -2.53 -4.03 -4.79
N VAL A 160 -3.18 -4.28 -3.65
CA VAL A 160 -4.23 -5.32 -3.54
C VAL A 160 -5.39 -5.01 -4.48
N GLY A 161 -5.84 -3.77 -4.54
CA GLY A 161 -6.93 -3.36 -5.44
C GLY A 161 -6.58 -3.59 -6.92
N ILE A 162 -5.38 -3.20 -7.34
CA ILE A 162 -4.88 -3.44 -8.71
C ILE A 162 -4.82 -4.94 -8.99
N LEU A 163 -4.25 -5.72 -8.07
CA LEU A 163 -4.14 -7.17 -8.19
C LEU A 163 -5.51 -7.83 -8.39
N ASN A 164 -6.46 -7.55 -7.50
CA ASN A 164 -7.82 -8.07 -7.56
C ASN A 164 -8.52 -7.66 -8.87
N THR A 165 -8.31 -6.43 -9.32
CA THR A 165 -8.90 -5.92 -10.57
C THR A 165 -8.34 -6.69 -11.77
N ILE A 166 -7.01 -6.77 -11.91
CA ILE A 166 -6.36 -7.48 -13.04
C ILE A 166 -6.87 -8.91 -13.13
N PHE A 167 -7.00 -9.59 -12.00
CA PHE A 167 -7.46 -10.98 -12.04
C PHE A 167 -8.94 -11.14 -12.33
N MET A 168 -9.80 -10.23 -11.86
CA MET A 168 -11.20 -10.18 -12.31
C MET A 168 -11.25 -10.08 -13.84
N TRP A 169 -10.37 -9.29 -14.45
CA TRP A 169 -10.28 -9.18 -15.91
C TRP A 169 -9.78 -10.47 -16.59
N ILE A 170 -8.83 -11.19 -15.99
CA ILE A 170 -8.27 -12.43 -16.58
C ILE A 170 -9.24 -13.61 -16.44
N TYR A 171 -9.99 -13.71 -15.34
CA TYR A 171 -10.85 -14.86 -15.06
C TYR A 171 -12.32 -14.63 -15.36
N VAL A 172 -12.92 -13.58 -14.80
CA VAL A 172 -14.38 -13.41 -14.84
C VAL A 172 -14.84 -13.04 -16.23
N ILE A 173 -14.15 -12.11 -16.89
CA ILE A 173 -14.59 -11.59 -18.19
C ILE A 173 -14.56 -12.66 -19.28
N PRO A 174 -13.47 -13.43 -19.49
CA PRO A 174 -13.47 -14.48 -20.49
C PRO A 174 -14.49 -15.58 -20.19
N SER A 175 -14.68 -15.93 -18.91
CA SER A 175 -15.66 -16.93 -18.50
C SER A 175 -17.10 -16.47 -18.79
N VAL A 176 -17.42 -15.20 -18.50
CA VAL A 176 -18.74 -14.61 -18.79
C VAL A 176 -18.99 -14.49 -20.29
N LEU A 177 -18.02 -13.99 -21.05
CA LEU A 177 -18.16 -13.77 -22.50
C LEU A 177 -18.34 -15.07 -23.28
N THR A 178 -17.70 -16.16 -22.83
CA THR A 178 -17.78 -17.48 -23.47
C THR A 178 -18.81 -18.41 -22.82
N ARG A 179 -19.59 -17.92 -21.86
CA ARG A 179 -20.54 -18.74 -21.08
C ARG A 179 -19.91 -20.00 -20.47
N GLY A 180 -18.64 -19.90 -20.09
CA GLY A 180 -17.86 -20.99 -19.50
C GLY A 180 -17.20 -21.95 -20.49
N GLU A 181 -17.44 -21.83 -21.80
CA GLU A 181 -16.81 -22.70 -22.80
C GLU A 181 -15.29 -22.57 -22.84
N ILE A 182 -14.75 -21.41 -22.43
CA ILE A 182 -13.30 -21.17 -22.40
C ILE A 182 -12.55 -22.13 -21.47
N HIS A 183 -13.20 -22.72 -20.47
CA HIS A 183 -12.59 -23.70 -19.58
C HIS A 183 -12.25 -25.03 -20.26
N SER A 184 -12.81 -25.29 -21.45
CA SER A 184 -12.42 -26.45 -22.28
C SER A 184 -11.14 -26.21 -23.07
N ASN A 185 -10.70 -24.96 -23.21
CA ASN A 185 -9.49 -24.60 -23.94
C ASN A 185 -8.25 -24.89 -23.09
N THR A 186 -7.49 -25.90 -23.48
CA THR A 186 -6.27 -26.32 -22.78
C THR A 186 -5.29 -25.16 -22.55
N LEU A 187 -5.04 -24.32 -23.55
CA LEU A 187 -4.11 -23.17 -23.41
C LEU A 187 -4.61 -22.18 -22.35
N PHE A 188 -5.91 -21.90 -22.32
CA PHE A 188 -6.51 -21.04 -21.30
C PHE A 188 -6.36 -21.65 -19.90
N VAL A 189 -6.62 -22.96 -19.74
CA VAL A 189 -6.46 -23.65 -18.45
C VAL A 189 -5.02 -23.60 -17.95
N TRP A 190 -4.04 -23.84 -18.82
CA TRP A 190 -2.62 -23.75 -18.46
C TRP A 190 -2.23 -22.31 -18.09
N ALA A 191 -2.64 -21.32 -18.89
CA ALA A 191 -2.36 -19.92 -18.61
C ALA A 191 -2.98 -19.47 -17.28
N THR A 192 -4.22 -19.85 -17.02
CA THR A 192 -4.94 -19.52 -15.78
C THR A 192 -4.32 -20.18 -14.56
N ALA A 193 -3.89 -21.45 -14.64
CA ALA A 193 -3.14 -22.12 -13.58
C ALA A 193 -1.83 -21.40 -13.25
N ILE A 194 -1.05 -21.02 -14.27
CA ILE A 194 0.20 -20.27 -14.09
C ILE A 194 -0.06 -18.91 -13.43
N VAL A 195 -1.06 -18.17 -13.91
CA VAL A 195 -1.46 -16.88 -13.33
C VAL A 195 -1.89 -17.05 -11.87
N THR A 196 -2.61 -18.11 -11.51
CA THR A 196 -2.98 -18.41 -10.12
C THR A 196 -1.77 -18.66 -9.24
N ILE A 197 -0.77 -19.41 -9.71
CA ILE A 197 0.48 -19.64 -8.95
C ILE A 197 1.16 -18.29 -8.66
N PHE A 198 1.36 -17.45 -9.68
CA PHE A 198 1.97 -16.13 -9.50
C PHE A 198 1.12 -15.21 -8.61
N SER A 199 -0.21 -15.32 -8.68
CA SER A 199 -1.15 -14.61 -7.81
C SER A 199 -0.95 -14.96 -6.35
N VAL A 200 -0.88 -16.26 -6.03
CA VAL A 200 -0.64 -16.74 -4.67
C VAL A 200 0.70 -16.23 -4.15
N MET A 201 1.77 -16.35 -4.95
CA MET A 201 3.09 -15.87 -4.57
C MET A 201 3.11 -14.36 -4.32
N TYR A 202 2.48 -13.60 -5.21
CA TYR A 202 2.37 -12.15 -5.07
C TYR A 202 1.58 -11.77 -3.81
N SER A 203 0.45 -12.44 -3.57
CA SER A 203 -0.41 -12.25 -2.41
C SER A 203 0.31 -12.53 -1.09
N ILE A 204 1.02 -13.65 -1.01
CA ILE A 204 1.85 -14.01 0.16
C ILE A 204 2.96 -12.96 0.37
N SER A 205 3.65 -12.56 -0.71
CA SER A 205 4.70 -11.53 -0.61
C SER A 205 4.17 -10.21 -0.09
N LEU A 206 2.97 -9.83 -0.52
CA LEU A 206 2.33 -8.57 -0.14
C LEU A 206 1.84 -8.62 1.31
N LEU A 207 1.32 -9.76 1.77
CA LEU A 207 0.97 -9.98 3.18
C LEU A 207 2.20 -9.94 4.08
N ALA A 208 3.31 -10.57 3.67
CA ALA A 208 4.57 -10.54 4.43
C ALA A 208 5.13 -9.10 4.52
N ILE A 209 5.12 -8.35 3.41
CA ILE A 209 5.55 -6.95 3.42
C ILE A 209 4.60 -6.09 4.26
N ALA A 210 3.30 -6.38 4.23
CA ALA A 210 2.32 -5.66 5.03
C ALA A 210 2.50 -5.92 6.54
N SER A 211 2.95 -7.12 6.95
CA SER A 211 3.28 -7.41 8.35
C SER A 211 4.58 -6.77 8.81
N ASP A 212 5.58 -6.68 7.93
CA ASP A 212 6.91 -6.18 8.27
C ASP A 212 7.00 -4.65 8.25
N LEU A 213 6.16 -3.98 7.45
CA LEU A 213 6.06 -2.53 7.47
C LEU A 213 5.29 -2.09 8.70
N PRO A 214 5.91 -1.38 9.66
CA PRO A 214 5.23 -0.98 10.89
C PRO A 214 3.95 -0.21 10.54
N ALA A 215 2.83 -0.60 11.13
CA ALA A 215 1.73 0.32 11.29
C ALA A 215 2.23 1.37 12.27
N GLN A 216 2.55 2.58 11.79
CA GLN A 216 2.68 3.73 12.69
C GLN A 216 1.31 3.89 13.35
N ARG A 217 1.16 3.31 14.55
CA ARG A 217 0.03 3.59 15.41
C ARG A 217 0.10 5.08 15.68
N THR A 218 -0.82 5.84 15.11
CA THR A 218 -1.08 7.20 15.56
C THR A 218 -1.39 7.11 17.04
N ALA A 219 -0.42 7.49 17.87
CA ALA A 219 -0.66 7.75 19.27
C ALA A 219 -1.66 8.91 19.32
N ILE A 220 -2.87 8.61 19.79
CA ILE A 220 -3.85 9.61 20.19
C ILE A 220 -3.54 9.97 21.64
#